data_AF-A0A0S7ZA23-F1
#
_entry.id   AF-A0A0S7ZA23-F1
#
_cell.length_a   1.000
_cell.length_b   1.000
_cell.length_c   1.000
_cell.angle_alpha   90.00
_cell.angle_beta   90.00
_cell.angle_gamma   90.00
#
_symmetry.space_group_name_H-M   'P 1'
#
loop_
_entity.id
_entity.type
_entity.pdbx_description
1 polymer ?
#
loop_
_entity_poly.entity_id
_entity_poly.type
_entity_poly.pdbx_seq_one_letter_code
_entity_poly.pdbx_strand_id
1 'polypeptide(L)' 'MLVSDMIMYNAERHQSALAAGTLVQDFEDEIEKSWKEFVEQVGADLASGPGRTFWIEALNDILAKGQKVF' A
#
# COMPACT_ATOMS: atom_id res chain seq x y z
N MET A 1 4.55 4.08 -9.75
CA MET A 1 5.27 3.15 -8.86
C MET A 1 4.26 2.26 -8.18
N LEU A 2 4.57 0.98 -8.09
CA LEU A 2 3.75 0.04 -7.32
C LEU A 2 4.19 0.12 -5.85
N VAL A 3 3.31 -0.32 -4.94
CA VAL A 3 3.59 -0.42 -3.49
C VAL A 3 4.91 -1.16 -3.22
N SER A 4 5.30 -2.08 -4.10
CA SER A 4 6.58 -2.81 -4.04
C SER A 4 7.82 -1.92 -4.09
N ASP A 5 7.80 -0.85 -4.89
CA ASP A 5 8.93 0.09 -4.98
C ASP A 5 9.10 0.86 -3.67
N MET A 6 7.98 1.16 -3.00
CA MET A 6 7.93 1.92 -1.75
C MET A 6 8.74 1.26 -0.63
N ILE A 7 8.68 -0.06 -0.51
CA ILE A 7 9.46 -0.81 0.49
C ILE A 7 10.92 -0.93 0.08
N MET A 8 11.17 -1.14 -1.21
CA MET A 8 12.52 -1.33 -1.72
C MET A 8 13.41 -0.10 -1.48
N TYR A 9 12.84 1.11 -1.59
CA TYR A 9 13.56 2.35 -1.32
C TYR A 9 13.62 2.73 0.18
N ASN A 10 12.68 2.26 1.00
CA ASN A 10 12.52 2.66 2.40
C ASN A 10 12.51 1.46 3.37
N ALA A 11 13.37 0.46 3.15
CA ALA A 11 13.37 -0.78 3.93
C ALA A 11 13.56 -0.58 5.45
N GLU A 12 14.41 0.37 5.87
CA GLU A 12 14.60 0.69 7.30
C GLU A 12 13.36 1.35 7.94
N ARG A 13 12.73 2.28 7.23
CA ARG A 13 11.48 2.93 7.67
C ARG A 13 10.33 1.92 7.70
N HIS A 14 10.29 0.99 6.74
CA HIS A 14 9.33 -0.11 6.71
C HIS A 14 9.46 -1.02 7.94
N GLN A 15 10.67 -1.46 8.27
CA GLN A 15 10.90 -2.28 9.46
C GLN A 15 10.54 -1.55 10.75
N SER A 16 10.90 -0.26 10.85
CA SER A 16 10.61 0.55 12.02
C SER A 16 9.10 0.76 12.20
N ALA A 17 8.39 1.11 11.14
CA ALA A 17 6.94 1.30 11.15
C ALA A 17 6.17 -0.02 11.38
N LEU A 18 6.67 -1.14 10.86
CA LEU A 18 6.11 -2.47 11.13
C LEU A 18 6.26 -2.85 12.61
N ALA A 19 7.43 -2.58 13.21
CA ALA A 19 7.67 -2.83 14.63
C ALA A 19 6.86 -1.88 15.54
N ALA A 20 6.67 -0.64 15.11
CA ALA A 20 5.90 0.37 15.85
C ALA A 20 4.38 0.24 15.64
N GLY A 21 3.93 -0.52 14.64
CA GLY A 21 2.52 -0.59 14.24
C GLY A 21 2.01 0.71 13.58
N THR A 22 2.92 1.57 13.11
CA THR A 22 2.60 2.89 12.53
C THR A 22 2.62 2.88 11.00
N LEU A 23 2.68 1.70 10.36
CA LEU A 23 2.74 1.56 8.89
C LEU A 23 1.76 2.45 8.12
N VAL A 24 0.52 2.56 8.60
CA VAL A 24 -0.52 3.38 7.95
C VAL A 24 -0.14 4.87 7.98
N GLN A 25 0.32 5.35 9.13
CA GLN A 25 0.67 6.76 9.33
C GLN A 25 1.99 7.09 8.66
N ASP A 26 2.98 6.21 8.83
CA ASP A 26 4.28 6.39 8.22
C ASP A 26 4.16 6.43 6.71
N PHE A 27 3.38 5.56 6.07
CA PHE A 27 3.31 5.45 4.61
C PHE A 27 2.06 6.08 3.99
N GLU A 28 1.31 6.92 4.71
CA GLU A 28 0.05 7.52 4.23
C GLU A 28 0.21 8.20 2.86
N ASP A 29 1.21 9.06 2.73
CA ASP A 29 1.50 9.80 1.48
C ASP A 29 1.77 8.87 0.30
N GLU A 30 2.54 7.81 0.51
CA GLU A 30 2.90 6.90 -0.55
C GLU A 30 1.78 5.89 -0.86
N ILE A 31 0.98 5.52 0.14
CA ILE A 31 -0.26 4.74 -0.03
C ILE A 31 -1.24 5.53 -0.90
N GLU A 32 -1.42 6.83 -0.63
CA GLU A 32 -2.33 7.68 -1.40
C GLU A 32 -1.84 7.86 -2.85
N LYS A 33 -0.53 8.06 -3.06
CA LYS A 33 0.08 8.08 -4.40
C LYS A 33 -0.12 6.76 -5.12
N SER A 34 0.13 5.63 -4.46
CA SER A 34 -0.05 4.31 -5.07
C SER A 34 -1.50 4.04 -5.43
N TRP A 35 -2.46 4.45 -4.60
CA TRP A 35 -3.88 4.34 -4.91
C TRP A 35 -4.23 5.15 -6.15
N LYS A 36 -3.76 6.39 -6.24
CA LYS A 36 -4.00 7.25 -7.39
C LYS A 36 -3.42 6.64 -8.68
N GLU A 37 -2.19 6.16 -8.63
CA GLU A 37 -1.56 5.49 -9.78
C GLU A 37 -2.28 4.19 -10.17
N PHE A 38 -2.76 3.42 -9.19
CA PHE A 38 -3.57 2.23 -9.45
C PHE A 38 -4.87 2.62 -10.18
N VAL A 39 -5.60 3.61 -9.67
CA VAL A 39 -6.82 4.14 -10.30
C VAL A 39 -6.54 4.68 -11.71
N GLU A 40 -5.41 5.36 -11.92
CA GLU A 40 -5.02 5.84 -13.26
C GLU A 40 -4.68 4.70 -14.24
N GLN A 41 -4.10 3.60 -13.75
CA GLN A 41 -3.79 2.44 -14.58
C GLN A 41 -4.99 1.56 -14.90
N VAL A 42 -5.81 1.23 -13.89
CA VAL A 42 -6.94 0.30 -14.05
C VAL A 42 -8.25 1.02 -14.40
N GLY A 43 -8.31 2.34 -14.20
CA GLY A 43 -9.52 3.14 -14.33
C GLY A 43 -10.37 3.15 -13.06
N ALA A 44 -11.05 4.27 -12.81
CA ALA A 44 -11.91 4.45 -11.63
C ALA A 44 -13.04 3.41 -11.55
N ASP A 45 -13.60 2.99 -12.70
CA ASP A 45 -14.62 1.92 -12.74
C ASP A 45 -14.13 0.60 -12.16
N LEU A 46 -12.89 0.19 -12.48
CA LEU A 46 -12.32 -1.06 -11.99
C LEU A 46 -11.79 -0.94 -10.56
N ALA A 47 -11.20 0.22 -10.23
CA ALA A 47 -10.73 0.51 -8.88
C ALA A 47 -11.90 0.63 -7.89
N SER A 48 -13.08 1.01 -8.34
CA SER A 48 -14.29 1.01 -7.53
C SER A 48 -14.72 -0.41 -7.16
N GLY A 49 -15.22 -0.59 -5.93
CA GLY A 49 -15.73 -1.88 -5.47
C GLY A 49 -14.62 -2.94 -5.32
N PRO A 50 -14.65 -4.06 -6.08
CA PRO A 50 -13.71 -5.17 -5.89
C PRO A 50 -12.24 -4.81 -6.15
N GLY A 51 -11.94 -3.84 -7.02
CA GLY A 51 -10.56 -3.38 -7.23
C GLY A 51 -9.95 -2.73 -5.99
N ARG A 52 -10.77 -2.03 -5.19
CA ARG A 52 -10.34 -1.46 -3.91
C ARG A 52 -9.93 -2.54 -2.93
N THR A 53 -10.73 -3.60 -2.81
CA THR A 53 -10.40 -4.75 -1.95
C THR A 53 -9.11 -5.41 -2.41
N PHE A 54 -8.96 -5.65 -3.71
CA PHE A 54 -7.76 -6.26 -4.27
C PHE A 54 -6.49 -5.42 -3.99
N TRP A 55 -6.60 -4.10 -4.13
CA TRP A 55 -5.51 -3.19 -3.81
C TRP A 55 -5.16 -3.18 -2.31
N ILE A 56 -6.16 -3.16 -1.42
CA ILE A 56 -5.94 -3.27 0.04
C ILE A 56 -5.28 -4.61 0.40
N GLU A 57 -5.69 -5.71 -0.23
CA GLU A 57 -5.07 -7.02 0.00
C GLU A 57 -3.61 -7.03 -0.46
N ALA A 58 -3.31 -6.48 -1.64
CA ALA A 58 -1.93 -6.32 -2.09
C ALA A 58 -1.12 -5.41 -1.15
N LEU A 59 -1.73 -4.35 -0.63
CA LEU A 59 -1.11 -3.45 0.35
C LEU A 59 -0.74 -4.20 1.63
N ASN A 60 -1.66 -5.01 2.16
CA ASN A 60 -1.44 -5.88 3.31
C ASN A 60 -0.33 -6.92 3.04
N ASP A 61 -0.30 -7.52 1.87
CA ASP A 61 0.69 -8.53 1.52
C ASP A 61 2.10 -7.92 1.43
N ILE A 62 2.20 -6.73 0.85
CA ILE A 62 3.47 -6.02 0.62
C ILE A 62 3.92 -5.30 1.90
N LEU A 63 3.11 -4.38 2.46
CA LEU A 63 3.48 -3.57 3.62
C LEU A 63 3.37 -4.31 4.94
N ALA A 64 2.38 -5.15 5.12
CA ALA A 64 2.17 -5.85 6.38
C ALA A 64 2.70 -7.29 6.35
N LYS A 65 3.46 -7.66 5.31
CA LYS A 65 4.00 -9.01 5.10
C LYS A 65 2.93 -10.11 5.18
N GLY A 66 1.74 -9.84 4.65
CA GLY A 66 0.59 -10.75 4.67
C GLY A 66 -0.33 -10.60 5.88
N GLN A 67 -0.06 -9.66 6.80
CA GLN A 67 -0.99 -9.36 7.89
C GLN A 67 -2.10 -8.40 7.42
N LYS A 68 -3.33 -8.59 7.90
CA LYS A 68 -4.46 -7.68 7.62
C LYS A 68 -4.41 -6.48 8.58
N VAL A 69 -3.74 -5.42 8.15
CA VAL A 69 -3.56 -4.15 8.87
C VAL A 69 -4.45 -3.05 8.28
N PHE A 70 -4.67 -3.09 6.97
CA PHE A 70 -5.45 -2.14 6.18
C PHE A 70 -6.82 -2.69 5.79
#